data_AF-A0A8J3M321-F1
#
_entry.id   AF-A0A8J3M321-F1
#
_cell.length_a   1.000
_cell.length_b   1.000
_cell.length_c   1.000
_cell.angle_alpha   90.00
_cell.angle_beta   90.00
_cell.angle_gamma   90.00
#
_symmetry.space_group_name_H-M   'P 1'
#
loop_
_entity.id
_entity.type
_entity.pdbx_description
1 polymer ?
#
loop_
_entity_poly.entity_id
_entity_poly.type
_entity_poly.pdbx_seq_one_letter_code
_entity_poly.pdbx_strand_id
1 'polypeptide(L)'
;MTVANERGSRWAGGDILLLVVAIVLGVGVAAVFAVSAFISIDTAREAEARIGASFELADLREGDCVSELPQYVPTDFTVVDCAEPHAAEFVFFVDQTDAVDSNLGDRALAALADTYCDTTFTYRINISEDVDDLPNAAVNGYVGSRATFAGGTRFQCFLFNTTGEPLVGAYYVDDGV
;
A
#
# COMPACT_ATOMS: atom_id res chain seq x y z
N MET A 1 -75.73 20.93 -23.46
CA MET A 1 -74.49 20.74 -24.23
C MET A 1 -73.70 22.02 -24.05
N THR A 2 -72.49 22.10 -23.49
CA THR A 2 -71.41 21.11 -23.29
C THR A 2 -70.49 21.74 -22.23
N VAL A 3 -70.05 20.99 -21.22
CA VAL A 3 -69.06 21.48 -20.24
C VAL A 3 -67.67 21.16 -20.78
N ALA A 4 -66.86 22.19 -21.04
CA ALA A 4 -65.48 22.06 -21.48
C ALA A 4 -64.61 21.54 -20.32
N ASN A 5 -63.93 20.42 -20.54
CA ASN A 5 -63.00 19.80 -19.60
C ASN A 5 -61.58 20.29 -19.93
N GLU A 6 -61.14 21.37 -19.29
CA GLU A 6 -59.75 21.81 -19.31
C GLU A 6 -58.97 21.10 -18.20
N ARG A 7 -58.39 19.94 -18.53
CA ARG A 7 -57.33 19.29 -17.73
C ARG A 7 -56.08 19.14 -18.59
N GLY A 8 -55.52 20.29 -18.97
CA GLY A 8 -54.27 20.37 -19.71
C GLY A 8 -53.07 20.62 -18.79
N SER A 9 -52.02 19.83 -18.99
CA SER A 9 -50.63 20.24 -18.79
C SER A 9 -50.11 20.44 -17.34
N ARG A 10 -49.96 19.36 -16.57
CA ARG A 10 -49.05 19.33 -15.40
C ARG A 10 -48.03 18.19 -15.38
N TRP A 11 -47.97 17.37 -16.43
CA TRP A 11 -47.19 16.12 -16.46
C TRP A 11 -45.96 16.12 -17.39
N ALA A 12 -45.65 17.22 -18.09
CA ALA A 12 -44.49 17.26 -18.99
C ALA A 12 -43.16 17.67 -18.32
N GLY A 13 -43.20 18.30 -17.14
CA GLY A 13 -42.00 18.82 -16.47
C GLY A 13 -41.25 17.80 -15.61
N GLY A 14 -41.94 16.78 -15.08
CA GLY A 14 -41.35 15.77 -14.19
C GLY A 14 -40.45 14.78 -14.94
N ASP A 15 -40.87 14.34 -16.12
CA ASP A 15 -40.13 13.37 -16.92
C ASP A 15 -38.82 13.93 -17.47
N ILE A 16 -38.80 15.20 -17.90
CA ILE A 16 -37.58 15.86 -18.38
C ILE A 16 -36.58 16.04 -17.23
N LEU A 17 -37.04 16.43 -16.03
CA LEU A 17 -36.18 16.59 -14.88
C LEU A 17 -35.55 15.25 -14.45
N LEU A 18 -36.33 14.17 -14.44
CA LEU A 18 -35.83 12.82 -14.12
C LEU A 18 -34.80 12.33 -15.15
N LEU A 19 -35.01 12.60 -16.43
CA LEU A 19 -34.07 12.23 -17.50
C LEU A 19 -32.75 13.01 -17.37
N VAL A 20 -32.81 14.31 -17.06
CA VAL A 20 -31.62 15.13 -16.81
C VAL A 20 -30.85 14.63 -15.59
N VAL A 21 -31.54 14.31 -14.49
CA VAL A 21 -30.90 13.76 -13.28
C VAL A 21 -30.24 12.41 -13.57
N ALA A 22 -30.91 11.52 -14.31
CA ALA A 22 -30.35 10.22 -14.69
C ALA A 22 -29.10 10.36 -15.58
N ILE A 23 -29.09 11.30 -16.52
CA ILE A 23 -27.92 11.58 -17.36
C ILE A 23 -26.78 12.15 -16.52
N VAL A 24 -27.05 13.13 -15.65
CA VAL A 24 -26.01 13.73 -14.79
C VAL A 24 -25.40 12.69 -13.85
N LEU A 25 -26.23 11.81 -13.26
CA LEU A 25 -25.75 10.70 -12.43
C LEU A 25 -24.95 9.68 -13.25
N GLY A 26 -25.43 9.32 -14.44
CA GLY A 26 -24.72 8.38 -15.33
C GLY A 26 -23.37 8.91 -15.79
N VAL A 27 -23.29 10.19 -16.16
CA VAL A 27 -22.03 10.88 -16.52
C VAL A 27 -21.11 10.96 -15.30
N GLY A 28 -21.64 11.29 -14.12
CA GLY A 28 -20.87 11.33 -12.88
C GLY A 28 -20.24 9.97 -12.54
N VAL A 29 -21.03 8.90 -12.62
CA VAL A 29 -20.55 7.53 -12.37
C VAL A 29 -19.50 7.10 -13.40
N ALA A 30 -19.73 7.35 -14.69
CA ALA A 30 -18.75 7.04 -15.73
C ALA A 30 -17.44 7.80 -15.56
N ALA A 31 -17.50 9.07 -15.13
CA ALA A 31 -16.31 9.86 -14.84
C ALA A 31 -15.52 9.31 -13.65
N VAL A 32 -16.20 8.87 -12.58
CA VAL A 32 -15.55 8.23 -11.43
C VAL A 32 -14.84 6.95 -11.86
N PHE A 33 -15.51 6.06 -12.61
CA PHE A 33 -14.88 4.83 -13.10
C PHE A 33 -13.69 5.10 -14.02
N ALA A 34 -13.80 6.09 -14.90
CA ALA A 34 -12.69 6.47 -15.76
C ALA A 34 -11.50 6.97 -14.94
N VAL A 35 -11.71 7.85 -13.95
CA VAL A 35 -10.64 8.36 -13.09
C VAL A 35 -9.99 7.23 -12.30
N SER A 36 -10.76 6.32 -11.70
CA SER A 36 -10.20 5.17 -10.97
C SER A 36 -9.36 4.27 -11.88
N ALA A 37 -9.85 3.95 -13.08
CA ALA A 37 -9.09 3.14 -14.04
C ALA A 37 -7.79 3.83 -14.51
N PHE A 38 -7.82 5.14 -14.71
CA PHE A 38 -6.61 5.90 -15.06
C PHE A 38 -5.58 5.87 -13.94
N ILE A 39 -5.99 6.05 -12.69
CA ILE A 39 -5.10 5.98 -11.52
C ILE A 39 -4.46 4.59 -11.43
N SER A 40 -5.25 3.52 -11.54
CA SER A 40 -4.73 2.14 -11.49
C SER A 40 -3.72 1.82 -12.60
N ILE A 41 -3.89 2.38 -13.79
CA ILE A 41 -2.95 2.18 -14.91
C ILE A 41 -1.64 2.92 -14.65
N ASP A 42 -1.69 4.13 -14.09
CA ASP A 42 -0.50 4.93 -13.81
C ASP A 42 0.32 4.28 -12.69
N THR A 43 -0.33 3.84 -11.61
CA THR A 43 0.34 3.12 -10.52
C THR A 43 0.97 1.82 -10.99
N ALA A 44 0.28 1.04 -11.84
CA ALA A 44 0.83 -0.18 -12.41
C ALA A 44 2.06 0.10 -13.29
N ARG A 45 2.03 1.17 -14.10
CA ARG A 45 3.19 1.56 -14.92
C ARG A 45 4.37 2.04 -14.11
N GLU A 46 4.11 2.81 -13.04
CA GLU A 46 5.17 3.23 -12.13
C GLU A 46 5.80 2.02 -11.43
N ALA A 47 5.00 1.05 -10.98
CA ALA A 47 5.50 -0.19 -10.40
C ALA A 47 6.38 -0.97 -11.41
N GLU A 48 5.91 -1.17 -12.64
CA GLU A 48 6.68 -1.83 -13.71
C GLU A 48 8.00 -1.10 -14.01
N ALA A 49 8.00 0.24 -13.98
CA ALA A 49 9.19 1.04 -14.24
C ALA A 49 10.26 0.92 -13.14
N ARG A 50 9.88 0.47 -11.93
CA ARG A 50 10.80 0.24 -10.81
C ARG A 50 11.47 -1.13 -10.88
N ILE A 51 10.88 -2.11 -11.56
CA ILE A 51 11.41 -3.47 -11.65
C ILE A 51 12.79 -3.45 -12.32
N GLY A 52 13.77 -4.08 -11.66
CA GLY A 52 15.17 -4.14 -12.08
C GLY A 52 16.00 -2.90 -11.72
N ALA A 53 15.41 -1.86 -11.14
CA ALA A 53 16.14 -0.71 -10.63
C ALA A 53 16.59 -0.91 -9.18
N SER A 54 17.64 -0.20 -8.79
CA SER A 54 18.18 -0.20 -7.44
C SER A 54 17.84 1.11 -6.72
N PHE A 55 17.37 1.01 -5.48
CA PHE A 55 16.93 2.14 -4.66
C PHE A 55 17.57 2.10 -3.27
N GLU A 56 17.87 3.27 -2.70
CA GLU A 56 18.20 3.35 -1.28
C GLU A 56 16.97 2.99 -0.43
N LEU A 57 17.19 2.56 0.82
CA LEU A 57 16.12 2.19 1.75
C LEU A 57 15.01 3.25 1.86
N ALA A 58 15.37 4.54 1.79
CA ALA A 58 14.44 5.66 1.91
C ALA A 58 13.56 5.87 0.66
N ASP A 59 13.97 5.34 -0.49
CA ASP A 59 13.28 5.50 -1.78
C ASP A 59 12.43 4.28 -2.16
N LEU A 60 12.44 3.24 -1.32
CA LEU A 60 11.53 2.11 -1.44
C LEU A 60 10.10 2.49 -1.08
N ARG A 61 9.16 1.82 -1.73
CA ARG A 61 7.71 2.01 -1.57
C ARG A 61 7.10 0.72 -1.02
N GLU A 62 6.04 0.87 -0.23
CA GLU A 62 5.25 -0.31 0.19
C GLU A 62 4.79 -1.07 -1.07
N GLY A 63 4.88 -2.39 -1.03
CA GLY A 63 4.68 -3.31 -2.16
C GLY A 63 5.93 -3.55 -3.03
N ASP A 64 7.05 -2.87 -2.81
CA ASP A 64 8.29 -3.20 -3.53
C ASP A 64 8.84 -4.57 -3.06
N CYS A 65 8.99 -5.50 -3.99
CA CYS A 65 9.66 -6.78 -3.76
C CYS A 65 11.15 -6.67 -4.08
N VAL A 66 12.01 -7.23 -3.21
CA VAL A 66 13.47 -7.10 -3.33
C VAL A 66 14.14 -8.45 -3.55
N SER A 67 15.19 -8.45 -4.37
CA SER A 67 15.94 -9.68 -4.72
C SER A 67 16.73 -10.26 -3.55
N GLU A 68 17.11 -9.43 -2.57
CA GLU A 68 17.91 -9.81 -1.42
C GLU A 68 17.44 -9.08 -0.16
N LEU A 69 17.50 -9.76 0.98
CA LEU A 69 17.24 -9.18 2.30
C LEU A 69 18.47 -9.42 3.21
N PRO A 70 19.49 -8.53 3.15
CA PRO A 70 20.74 -8.74 3.86
C PRO A 70 20.61 -8.42 5.35
N GLN A 71 21.28 -9.16 6.21
CA GLN A 71 21.25 -8.96 7.69
C GLN A 71 21.73 -7.57 8.15
N TYR A 72 22.45 -6.84 7.29
CA TYR A 72 22.87 -5.46 7.50
C TYR A 72 22.23 -4.58 6.44
N VAL A 73 21.79 -3.39 6.83
CA VAL A 73 21.19 -2.40 5.92
C VAL A 73 22.14 -2.18 4.73
N PRO A 74 21.75 -2.62 3.51
CA PRO A 74 22.56 -2.40 2.32
C PRO A 74 22.43 -0.94 1.91
N THR A 75 23.35 -0.48 1.06
CA THR A 75 23.23 0.86 0.47
C THR A 75 22.05 0.92 -0.49
N ASP A 76 21.84 -0.16 -1.26
CA ASP A 76 20.82 -0.25 -2.29
C ASP A 76 20.06 -1.59 -2.24
N PHE A 77 18.79 -1.54 -2.60
CA PHE A 77 17.90 -2.68 -2.79
C PHE A 77 17.49 -2.76 -4.24
N THR A 78 17.60 -3.94 -4.85
CA THR A 78 17.12 -4.16 -6.23
C THR A 78 15.68 -4.64 -6.19
N VAL A 79 14.80 -3.84 -6.80
CA VAL A 79 13.38 -4.17 -6.90
C VAL A 79 13.19 -5.19 -8.02
N VAL A 80 12.35 -6.20 -7.76
CA VAL A 80 12.02 -7.29 -8.69
C VAL A 80 10.50 -7.41 -8.82
N ASP A 81 10.06 -8.16 -9.82
CA ASP A 81 8.64 -8.48 -9.98
C ASP A 81 8.18 -9.38 -8.82
N CYS A 82 7.16 -8.96 -8.08
CA CYS A 82 6.58 -9.73 -6.98
C CYS A 82 5.93 -11.04 -7.45
N ALA A 83 5.55 -11.15 -8.73
CA ALA A 83 5.07 -12.40 -9.30
C ALA A 83 6.18 -13.46 -9.44
N GLU A 84 7.45 -13.04 -9.45
CA GLU A 84 8.62 -13.91 -9.49
C GLU A 84 9.15 -14.20 -8.07
N PRO A 85 9.91 -15.30 -7.89
CA PRO A 85 10.55 -15.60 -6.62
C PRO A 85 11.47 -14.46 -6.14
N HIS A 86 11.24 -13.94 -4.92
CA HIS A 86 12.00 -12.83 -4.34
C HIS A 86 12.31 -13.04 -2.86
N ALA A 87 13.27 -12.30 -2.31
CA ALA A 87 13.74 -12.54 -0.95
C ALA A 87 12.80 -11.94 0.10
N ALA A 88 12.26 -10.75 -0.18
CA ALA A 88 11.41 -10.04 0.76
C ALA A 88 10.54 -8.99 0.07
N GLU A 89 9.48 -8.57 0.75
CA GLU A 89 8.55 -7.54 0.28
C GLU A 89 8.45 -6.43 1.34
N PHE A 90 8.55 -5.18 0.91
CA PHE A 90 8.36 -4.05 1.82
C PHE A 90 6.86 -3.85 2.09
N VAL A 91 6.40 -4.13 3.31
CA VAL A 91 4.96 -4.23 3.59
C VAL A 91 4.37 -3.07 4.39
N PHE A 92 5.14 -2.40 5.24
CA PHE A 92 4.65 -1.21 5.96
C PHE A 92 5.74 -0.43 6.68
N PHE A 93 5.49 0.86 6.89
CA PHE A 93 6.23 1.67 7.86
C PHE A 93 5.70 1.52 9.28
N VAL A 94 6.60 1.60 10.27
CA VAL A 94 6.24 1.80 11.67
C VAL A 94 6.86 3.10 12.17
N ASP A 95 6.02 4.00 12.67
CA ASP A 95 6.46 5.20 13.37
C ASP A 95 6.94 4.84 14.78
N GLN A 96 8.12 5.33 15.14
CA GLN A 96 8.60 5.39 16.50
C GLN A 96 7.73 6.38 17.29
N THR A 97 6.97 5.85 18.24
CA THR A 97 6.06 6.63 19.08
C THR A 97 6.72 7.18 20.34
N ASP A 98 7.84 6.58 20.75
CA ASP A 98 8.49 6.88 22.02
C ASP A 98 9.82 7.62 21.82
N ALA A 99 10.20 8.41 22.83
CA ALA A 99 11.53 9.04 22.85
C ALA A 99 12.59 7.95 23.05
N VAL A 100 13.26 7.56 21.97
CA VAL A 100 14.34 6.59 22.01
C VAL A 100 15.67 7.30 22.25
N ASP A 101 16.57 6.65 23.00
CA ASP A 101 17.89 7.19 23.27
C ASP A 101 18.60 7.50 21.94
N SER A 102 18.90 8.78 21.72
CA SER A 102 19.61 9.25 20.53
C SER A 102 21.05 8.72 20.45
N ASN A 103 21.53 8.03 21.50
CA ASN A 103 22.85 7.39 21.55
C ASN A 103 22.86 5.91 21.17
N LEU A 104 21.73 5.33 20.75
CA LEU A 104 21.75 3.97 20.21
C LEU A 104 22.73 3.87 19.02
N GLY A 105 23.58 2.85 19.04
CA GLY A 105 24.40 2.50 17.88
C GLY A 105 23.58 1.72 16.85
N ASP A 106 24.07 1.60 15.62
CA ASP A 106 23.34 1.00 14.49
C ASP A 106 22.79 -0.40 14.80
N ARG A 107 23.56 -1.23 15.53
CA ARG A 107 23.10 -2.56 15.95
C ARG A 107 21.88 -2.50 16.88
N ALA A 108 21.86 -1.55 17.81
CA ALA A 108 20.74 -1.40 18.74
C ALA A 108 19.52 -0.79 18.04
N LEU A 109 19.74 0.07 17.05
CA LEU A 109 18.68 0.60 16.19
C LEU A 109 18.06 -0.49 15.32
N ALA A 110 18.85 -1.38 14.72
CA ALA A 110 18.33 -2.51 13.94
C ALA A 110 17.46 -3.44 14.82
N ALA A 111 17.96 -3.84 16.00
CA ALA A 111 17.19 -4.68 16.92
C ALA A 111 15.89 -4.00 17.41
N LEU A 112 15.91 -2.67 17.52
CA LEU A 112 14.72 -1.90 17.86
C LEU A 112 13.72 -1.90 16.69
N ALA A 113 14.20 -1.68 15.46
CA ALA A 113 13.37 -1.75 14.26
C ALA A 113 12.69 -3.11 14.14
N ASP A 114 13.43 -4.21 14.34
CA ASP A 114 12.89 -5.58 14.39
C ASP A 114 11.76 -5.71 15.42
N THR A 115 11.97 -5.17 16.63
CA THR A 115 10.97 -5.24 17.71
C THR A 115 9.68 -4.51 17.33
N TYR A 116 9.79 -3.31 16.75
CA TYR A 116 8.64 -2.50 16.33
C TYR A 116 7.89 -3.15 15.15
N CYS A 117 8.64 -3.66 14.17
CA CYS A 117 8.07 -4.37 13.04
C CYS A 117 7.34 -5.65 13.50
N ASP A 118 7.97 -6.49 14.31
CA ASP A 118 7.41 -7.75 14.80
C ASP A 118 6.13 -7.53 15.64
N THR A 119 6.15 -6.55 16.54
CA THR A 119 4.98 -6.19 17.36
C THR A 119 3.82 -5.73 16.48
N THR A 120 4.11 -4.88 15.49
CA THR A 120 3.08 -4.35 14.59
C THR A 120 2.55 -5.42 13.65
N PHE A 121 3.42 -6.28 13.13
CA PHE A 121 3.07 -7.42 12.31
C PHE A 121 2.16 -8.38 13.06
N THR A 122 2.55 -8.78 14.27
CA THR A 122 1.74 -9.63 15.15
C THR A 122 0.36 -9.01 15.40
N TYR A 123 0.28 -7.70 15.65
CA TYR A 123 -0.99 -7.00 15.81
C TYR A 123 -1.84 -7.06 14.54
N ARG A 124 -1.25 -6.76 13.37
CA ARG A 124 -1.94 -6.80 12.07
C ARG A 124 -2.44 -8.20 11.73
N ILE A 125 -1.64 -9.24 11.94
CA ILE A 125 -2.05 -10.65 11.75
C ILE A 125 -3.21 -11.03 12.65
N ASN A 126 -3.20 -10.62 13.92
CA ASN A 126 -4.27 -10.98 14.85
C ASN A 126 -5.59 -10.24 14.57
N ILE A 127 -5.58 -9.22 13.72
CA ILE A 127 -6.76 -8.41 13.37
C ILE A 127 -7.23 -8.65 11.95
N SER A 128 -6.32 -9.00 11.04
CA SER A 128 -6.62 -9.32 9.64
C SER A 128 -6.91 -10.83 9.51
N GLU A 129 -8.10 -11.15 9.00
CA GLU A 129 -8.47 -12.52 8.62
C GLU A 129 -7.72 -13.01 7.36
N ASP A 130 -6.95 -12.15 6.70
CA ASP A 130 -6.28 -12.42 5.42
C ASP A 130 -4.87 -13.02 5.57
N VAL A 131 -4.36 -13.17 6.79
CA VAL A 131 -2.98 -13.65 7.04
C VAL A 131 -2.89 -15.16 7.28
N ASP A 132 -4.01 -15.88 7.17
CA ASP A 132 -4.05 -17.34 7.34
C ASP A 132 -3.18 -18.11 6.31
N ASP A 133 -2.74 -17.45 5.22
CA ASP A 133 -1.91 -18.03 4.14
C ASP A 133 -0.41 -17.69 4.21
N LEU A 134 0.10 -17.19 5.34
CA LEU A 134 1.55 -16.97 5.56
C LEU A 134 2.21 -18.00 6.50
N PRO A 135 2.13 -19.34 6.26
CA PRO A 135 2.87 -20.28 7.06
C PRO A 135 4.38 -20.07 6.81
N ASN A 136 5.09 -19.68 7.86
CA ASN A 136 6.53 -19.40 7.90
C ASN A 136 6.97 -17.99 7.47
N ALA A 137 6.11 -16.97 7.51
CA ALA A 137 6.56 -15.59 7.31
C ALA A 137 6.90 -14.87 8.62
N ALA A 138 7.86 -13.93 8.54
CA ALA A 138 8.18 -12.98 9.60
C ALA A 138 8.52 -11.62 8.98
N VAL A 139 8.70 -10.61 9.83
CA VAL A 139 9.15 -9.29 9.40
C VAL A 139 10.53 -8.96 9.94
N ASN A 140 11.31 -8.23 9.15
CA ASN A 140 12.60 -7.68 9.53
C ASN A 140 12.56 -6.16 9.42
N GLY A 141 13.05 -5.47 10.45
CA GLY A 141 13.00 -4.02 10.55
C GLY A 141 14.30 -3.38 10.11
N TYR A 142 14.21 -2.47 9.14
CA TYR A 142 15.32 -1.66 8.68
C TYR A 142 15.13 -0.22 9.07
N VAL A 143 16.28 0.44 9.20
CA VAL A 143 16.39 1.86 9.46
C VAL A 143 17.64 2.36 8.75
N GLY A 144 17.59 3.56 8.20
CA GLY A 144 18.77 4.21 7.67
C GLY A 144 19.86 4.38 8.73
N SER A 145 21.04 4.85 8.31
CA SER A 145 22.11 5.17 9.25
C SER A 145 21.61 6.07 10.38
N ARG A 146 22.25 6.05 11.55
CA ARG A 146 21.91 6.97 12.65
C ARG A 146 21.83 8.45 12.20
N ALA A 147 22.68 8.88 11.26
CA ALA A 147 22.65 10.23 10.71
C ALA A 147 21.36 10.52 9.94
N THR A 148 20.82 9.52 9.24
CA THR A 148 19.55 9.58 8.52
C THR A 148 18.36 9.45 9.48
N PHE A 149 18.46 8.60 10.50
CA PHE A 149 17.42 8.37 11.52
C PHE A 149 17.18 9.57 12.42
N ALA A 150 18.20 10.39 12.69
CA ALA A 150 18.04 11.62 13.46
C ALA A 150 17.03 12.61 12.85
N GLY A 151 16.69 12.45 11.55
CA GLY A 151 15.68 13.26 10.85
C GLY A 151 14.37 12.53 10.54
N GLY A 152 14.22 11.24 10.88
CA GLY A 152 13.06 10.44 10.51
C GLY A 152 12.81 9.31 11.50
N THR A 153 11.62 9.30 12.09
CA THR A 153 11.20 8.40 13.17
C THR A 153 10.60 7.09 12.65
N ARG A 154 10.96 6.61 11.46
CA ARG A 154 10.28 5.48 10.81
C ARG A 154 11.19 4.29 10.58
N PHE A 155 10.65 3.11 10.82
CA PHE A 155 11.22 1.82 10.48
C PHE A 155 10.52 1.24 9.25
N GLN A 156 11.29 0.69 8.31
CA GLN A 156 10.76 -0.04 7.16
C GLN A 156 10.69 -1.53 7.51
N CYS A 157 9.50 -2.14 7.39
CA CYS A 157 9.30 -3.53 7.74
C CYS A 157 9.16 -4.40 6.50
N PHE A 158 10.07 -5.36 6.34
CA PHE A 158 10.09 -6.29 5.21
C PHE A 158 9.57 -7.65 5.61
N LEU A 159 8.56 -8.15 4.90
CA LEU A 159 8.08 -9.51 5.02
C LEU A 159 9.08 -10.46 4.33
N PHE A 160 9.40 -11.58 4.98
CA PHE A 160 10.25 -12.61 4.41
C PHE A 160 9.85 -13.99 4.91
N ASN A 161 10.25 -15.04 4.19
CA ASN A 161 10.06 -16.42 4.61
C ASN A 161 11.18 -16.87 5.56
N THR A 162 10.82 -17.26 6.78
CA THR A 162 11.72 -17.72 7.84
C THR A 162 12.47 -19.01 7.50
N THR A 163 12.01 -19.78 6.50
CA THR A 163 12.73 -20.96 6.02
C THR A 163 13.91 -20.62 5.11
N GLY A 164 14.00 -19.37 4.64
CA GLY A 164 15.01 -18.92 3.68
C GLY A 164 14.66 -19.22 2.22
N GLU A 165 13.51 -19.85 1.95
CA GLU A 165 12.99 -19.96 0.58
C GLU A 165 12.46 -18.61 0.08
N PRO A 166 12.52 -18.32 -1.23
CA PRO A 166 11.92 -17.11 -1.77
C PRO A 166 10.40 -17.05 -1.52
N LEU A 167 9.90 -15.84 -1.33
CA LEU A 167 8.47 -15.52 -1.43
C LEU A 167 8.01 -15.63 -2.89
N VAL A 168 6.75 -15.99 -3.10
CA VAL A 168 6.14 -16.10 -4.43
C VAL A 168 4.77 -15.44 -4.42
N GLY A 169 4.64 -14.32 -5.14
CA GLY A 169 3.43 -13.48 -5.14
C GLY A 169 3.58 -12.25 -4.25
N ALA A 170 2.69 -11.27 -4.46
CA ALA A 170 2.61 -10.08 -3.62
C ALA A 170 1.72 -10.34 -2.41
N TYR A 171 2.17 -9.91 -1.24
CA TYR A 171 1.50 -10.07 0.05
C TYR A 171 1.16 -8.72 0.69
N TYR A 172 1.71 -7.62 0.19
CA TYR A 172 1.20 -6.28 0.49
C TYR A 172 -0.17 -6.09 -0.17
N VAL A 173 -1.13 -5.67 0.64
CA VAL A 173 -2.44 -5.23 0.18
C VAL A 173 -2.54 -3.75 0.51
N ASP A 174 -2.62 -2.91 -0.52
CA ASP A 174 -2.93 -1.49 -0.33
C ASP A 174 -4.41 -1.38 0.03
N ASP A 175 -4.69 -1.19 1.32
CA ASP A 175 -6.05 -1.07 1.82
C ASP A 175 -6.72 0.26 1.38
N GLY A 176 -5.97 1.19 0.78
CA GLY A 176 -6.51 2.36 0.07
C GLY A 176 -7.45 3.25 0.87
N VAL A 177 -7.38 3.23 2.21
CA VAL A 177 -8.28 4.00 3.10
C VAL A 177 -7.82 5.45 3.26
#